data_AF-A0A9E6C9P2-F1
#
_entry.id   AF-A0A9E6C9P2-F1
#
_cell.length_a   1.000
_cell.length_b   1.000
_cell.length_c   1.000
_cell.angle_alpha   90.00
_cell.angle_beta   90.00
_cell.angle_gamma   90.00
#
_symmetry.space_group_name_H-M   'P 1'
#
loop_
_entity.id
_entity.type
_entity.pdbx_description
1 polymer ?
#
loop_
_entity_poly.entity_id
_entity_poly.type
_entity_poly.pdbx_seq_one_letter_code
_entity_poly.pdbx_strand_id
1 'polypeptide(L)'
;MQYCNYTISKLNDFSRIPEISRLVKNSFTESGLIPPDYESEYLDLYPYLNKISETTVLIAESEGRIIGTNSITIDGPAGLHTDFYFKKETDIIRKTGNKILGSSWRIATAPTCRKNFRLFLDLIENTFKAGKEKNIETCLFVFAKKHENFYKRILDAETVAEKKHTDYPYNNVTFVLLKADTENTGKHLSKRFTGRRFL
;
A
#
# COMPACT_ATOMS: atom_id res chain seq x y z
N MET A 1 5.90 23.71 -10.29
CA MET A 1 5.35 22.34 -10.21
C MET A 1 3.84 22.45 -10.19
N GLN A 2 3.15 21.87 -11.16
CA GLN A 2 1.69 21.92 -11.21
C GLN A 2 1.16 20.94 -10.16
N TYR A 3 0.60 21.45 -9.07
CA TYR A 3 -0.16 20.63 -8.14
C TYR A 3 -1.37 20.10 -8.93
N CYS A 4 -1.42 18.80 -9.18
CA CYS A 4 -2.61 18.19 -9.76
C CYS A 4 -3.74 18.42 -8.75
N ASN A 5 -4.82 19.08 -9.16
CA ASN A 5 -6.04 19.09 -8.36
C ASN A 5 -6.60 17.67 -8.40
N TYR A 6 -6.65 16.99 -7.26
CA TYR A 6 -7.13 15.62 -7.20
C TYR A 6 -8.14 15.42 -6.08
N THR A 7 -8.95 14.38 -6.23
CA THR A 7 -9.89 13.91 -5.21
C THR A 7 -9.53 12.48 -4.86
N ILE A 8 -9.53 12.15 -3.56
CA ILE A 8 -9.36 10.77 -3.10
C ILE A 8 -10.74 10.18 -2.78
N SER A 9 -11.02 8.99 -3.29
CA SER A 9 -12.29 8.30 -3.07
C SER A 9 -12.12 6.77 -3.06
N LYS A 10 -13.15 6.07 -2.58
CA LYS A 10 -13.26 4.60 -2.71
C LYS A 10 -13.60 4.27 -4.16
N LEU A 11 -12.92 3.28 -4.74
CA LEU A 11 -13.24 2.78 -6.07
C LEU A 11 -14.57 2.01 -6.01
N ASN A 12 -15.58 2.51 -6.71
CA ASN A 12 -16.89 1.86 -6.83
C ASN A 12 -17.06 1.15 -8.19
N ASP A 13 -16.33 1.57 -9.22
CA ASP A 13 -16.33 0.94 -10.54
C ASP A 13 -15.10 0.05 -10.72
N PHE A 14 -15.28 -1.25 -10.52
CA PHE A 14 -14.22 -2.24 -10.66
C PHE A 14 -13.79 -2.49 -12.12
N SER A 15 -14.47 -1.94 -13.13
CA SER A 15 -14.00 -1.98 -14.52
C SER A 15 -12.68 -1.21 -14.70
N ARG A 16 -12.34 -0.33 -13.75
CA ARG A 16 -11.13 0.50 -13.74
C ARG A 16 -9.91 -0.12 -13.04
N ILE A 17 -10.03 -1.35 -12.53
CA ILE A 17 -8.88 -2.08 -11.96
C ILE A 17 -7.68 -2.16 -12.93
N PRO A 18 -7.85 -2.32 -14.27
CA PRO A 18 -6.72 -2.27 -15.20
C PRO A 18 -5.93 -0.95 -15.15
N GLU A 19 -6.55 0.21 -14.93
CA GLU A 19 -5.83 1.48 -14.77
C GLU A 19 -4.90 1.43 -13.55
N ILE A 20 -5.39 0.88 -12.43
CA ILE A 20 -4.63 0.66 -11.19
C ILE A 20 -3.48 -0.33 -11.44
N SER A 21 -3.76 -1.46 -12.10
CA SER A 21 -2.74 -2.48 -12.37
C SER A 21 -1.63 -1.95 -13.29
N ARG A 22 -1.95 -1.06 -14.24
CA ARG A 22 -0.94 -0.36 -15.05
C ARG A 22 -0.12 0.62 -14.22
N LEU A 23 -0.76 1.37 -13.32
CA LEU A 23 -0.08 2.29 -12.40
C LEU A 23 0.94 1.56 -11.51
N VAL A 24 0.53 0.41 -10.98
CA VAL A 24 1.37 -0.45 -10.11
C VAL A 24 2.52 -1.04 -10.90
N LYS A 25 2.28 -1.56 -12.12
CA LYS A 25 3.34 -2.02 -13.02
C LYS A 25 4.40 -0.94 -13.19
N ASN A 26 3.99 0.27 -13.59
CA ASN A 26 4.92 1.38 -13.82
C ASN A 26 5.77 1.67 -12.56
N SER A 27 5.13 1.77 -11.39
CA SER A 27 5.83 1.94 -10.11
C SER A 27 6.82 0.80 -9.80
N PHE A 28 6.49 -0.45 -10.10
CA PHE A 28 7.37 -1.60 -9.90
C PHE A 28 8.54 -1.61 -10.89
N THR A 29 8.28 -1.31 -12.16
CA THR A 29 9.30 -1.22 -13.21
C THR A 29 10.31 -0.11 -12.90
N GLU A 30 9.84 1.10 -12.57
CA GLU A 30 10.72 2.24 -12.33
C GLU A 30 11.46 2.15 -10.99
N SER A 31 10.90 1.43 -10.02
CA SER A 31 11.65 1.06 -8.82
C SER A 31 12.61 -0.11 -9.07
N GLY A 32 12.65 -0.71 -10.27
CA GLY A 32 13.51 -1.85 -10.57
C GLY A 32 13.15 -3.12 -9.79
N LEU A 33 11.90 -3.23 -9.33
CA LEU A 33 11.39 -4.46 -8.70
C LEU A 33 11.04 -5.51 -9.74
N ILE A 34 10.62 -5.08 -10.93
CA ILE A 34 10.41 -5.92 -12.11
C ILE A 34 11.19 -5.30 -13.28
N PRO A 35 11.58 -6.08 -14.29
CA PRO A 35 12.36 -5.56 -15.40
C PRO A 35 11.50 -4.68 -16.35
N PRO A 36 12.10 -3.75 -17.12
CA PRO A 36 11.38 -2.89 -18.06
C PRO A 36 10.66 -3.62 -19.20
N ASP A 37 11.16 -4.80 -19.57
CA ASP A 37 10.62 -5.67 -20.61
C ASP A 37 9.59 -6.68 -20.08
N TYR A 38 9.09 -6.49 -18.85
CA TYR A 38 8.00 -7.31 -18.31
C TYR A 38 6.78 -7.29 -19.27
N GLU A 39 6.50 -8.46 -19.86
CA GLU A 39 5.65 -8.62 -21.05
C GLU A 39 4.20 -8.14 -20.84
N SER A 40 3.65 -8.36 -19.64
CA SER A 40 2.26 -8.00 -19.36
C SER A 40 2.09 -6.49 -19.26
N GLU A 41 1.06 -5.93 -19.90
CA GLU A 41 0.71 -4.51 -19.81
C GLU A 41 0.28 -4.10 -18.37
N TYR A 42 -0.19 -5.07 -17.58
CA TYR A 42 -0.74 -4.86 -16.24
C TYR A 42 0.00 -5.74 -15.21
N LEU A 43 0.07 -5.26 -13.97
CA LEU A 43 0.52 -6.08 -12.84
C LEU A 43 -0.59 -6.17 -11.80
N ASP A 44 -1.29 -7.30 -11.75
CA ASP A 44 -2.27 -7.60 -10.71
C ASP A 44 -1.65 -8.53 -9.66
N LEU A 45 -1.20 -7.93 -8.55
CA LEU A 45 -0.46 -8.66 -7.51
C LEU A 45 -1.33 -9.71 -6.82
N TYR A 46 -2.61 -9.39 -6.56
CA TYR A 46 -3.52 -10.20 -5.76
C TYR A 46 -4.96 -10.11 -6.31
N PRO A 47 -5.24 -10.70 -7.48
CA PRO A 47 -6.53 -10.56 -8.16
C PRO A 47 -7.72 -10.97 -7.28
N TYR A 48 -7.53 -11.99 -6.43
CA TYR A 48 -8.55 -12.50 -5.52
C TYR A 48 -8.94 -11.51 -4.41
N LEU A 49 -8.13 -10.48 -4.13
CA LEU A 49 -8.44 -9.45 -3.14
C LEU A 49 -9.17 -8.23 -3.74
N ASN A 50 -9.24 -8.09 -5.07
CA ASN A 50 -9.70 -6.85 -5.70
C ASN A 50 -11.19 -6.53 -5.48
N LYS A 51 -12.03 -7.54 -5.31
CA LYS A 51 -13.50 -7.39 -5.34
C LYS A 51 -14.21 -7.91 -4.09
N ILE A 52 -13.47 -8.30 -3.05
CA ILE A 52 -14.05 -8.77 -1.80
C ILE A 52 -14.45 -7.58 -0.92
N SER A 53 -15.48 -7.75 -0.08
CA SER A 53 -15.98 -6.73 0.85
C SER A 53 -14.92 -6.24 1.85
N GLU A 54 -13.97 -7.11 2.17
CA GLU A 54 -12.89 -6.90 3.10
C GLU A 54 -11.86 -5.90 2.57
N THR A 55 -11.78 -5.74 1.24
CA THR A 55 -10.87 -4.80 0.59
C THR A 55 -11.55 -3.46 0.32
N THR A 56 -10.89 -2.38 0.71
CA THR A 56 -11.20 -1.03 0.23
C THR A 56 -10.08 -0.58 -0.68
N VAL A 57 -10.42 -0.32 -1.95
CA VAL A 57 -9.51 0.25 -2.93
C VAL A 57 -9.70 1.75 -2.94
N LEU A 58 -8.64 2.50 -2.66
CA LEU A 58 -8.62 3.96 -2.72
C LEU A 58 -7.95 4.40 -4.00
N ILE A 59 -8.52 5.41 -4.64
CA ILE A 59 -7.95 6.07 -5.81
C ILE A 59 -7.82 7.56 -5.55
N ALA A 60 -6.77 8.16 -6.09
CA ALA A 60 -6.69 9.60 -6.31
C ALA A 60 -6.95 9.86 -7.79
N GLU A 61 -7.92 10.72 -8.08
CA GLU A 61 -8.34 11.04 -9.44
C GLU A 61 -8.12 12.52 -9.75
N SER A 62 -7.60 12.80 -10.94
CA SER A 62 -7.45 14.15 -11.52
C SER A 62 -7.90 14.08 -12.97
N GLU A 63 -8.83 14.97 -13.39
CA GLU A 63 -9.33 15.03 -14.77
C GLU A 63 -9.85 13.68 -15.30
N GLY A 64 -10.57 12.93 -14.45
CA GLY A 64 -11.13 11.61 -14.77
C GLY A 64 -10.11 10.46 -14.81
N ARG A 65 -8.82 10.72 -14.54
CA ARG A 65 -7.76 9.71 -14.57
C ARG A 65 -7.30 9.33 -13.17
N ILE A 66 -7.12 8.03 -12.92
CA ILE A 66 -6.48 7.55 -11.69
C ILE A 66 -5.00 7.90 -11.73
N ILE A 67 -4.57 8.82 -10.85
CA ILE A 67 -3.18 9.26 -10.70
C ILE A 67 -2.49 8.68 -9.47
N GLY A 68 -3.24 7.99 -8.62
CA GLY A 68 -2.73 7.41 -7.38
C GLY A 68 -3.67 6.34 -6.86
N THR A 69 -3.13 5.39 -6.12
CA THR A 69 -3.92 4.34 -5.49
C THR A 69 -3.24 3.82 -4.24
N ASN A 70 -4.05 3.31 -3.32
CA ASN A 70 -3.61 2.42 -2.25
C ASN A 70 -4.78 1.48 -1.94
N SER A 71 -4.53 0.37 -1.28
CA SER A 71 -5.57 -0.55 -0.85
C SER A 71 -5.36 -0.95 0.60
N ILE A 72 -6.46 -1.27 1.27
CA ILE A 72 -6.46 -1.84 2.61
C ILE A 72 -7.45 -2.98 2.68
N THR A 73 -7.02 -4.11 3.21
CA THR A 73 -7.82 -5.32 3.36
C THR A 73 -7.84 -5.69 4.84
N ILE A 74 -9.04 -5.83 5.42
CA ILE A 74 -9.22 -6.44 6.74
C ILE A 74 -9.03 -7.96 6.64
N ASP A 75 -8.40 -8.56 7.65
CA ASP A 75 -8.17 -10.00 7.69
C ASP A 75 -9.48 -10.78 7.76
N GLY A 76 -9.55 -11.93 7.08
CA GLY A 76 -10.78 -12.69 6.88
C GLY A 76 -10.54 -13.99 6.12
N PRO A 77 -11.60 -14.63 5.60
CA PRO A 77 -11.50 -15.93 4.92
C PRO A 77 -10.56 -15.94 3.71
N ALA A 78 -10.45 -14.81 2.99
CA ALA A 78 -9.55 -14.66 1.85
C ALA A 78 -8.07 -14.48 2.26
N GLY A 79 -7.78 -14.30 3.55
CA GLY A 79 -6.46 -13.97 4.06
C GLY A 79 -6.01 -12.54 3.71
N LEU A 80 -4.70 -12.30 3.85
CA LEU A 80 -4.06 -11.02 3.55
C LEU A 80 -2.99 -11.19 2.47
N HIS A 81 -2.67 -10.10 1.77
CA HIS A 81 -1.58 -10.11 0.80
C HIS A 81 -0.23 -10.49 1.42
N THR A 82 -0.06 -10.25 2.73
CA THR A 82 1.15 -10.63 3.47
C THR A 82 1.30 -12.13 3.61
N ASP A 83 0.22 -12.91 3.49
CA ASP A 83 0.29 -14.38 3.51
C ASP A 83 1.09 -14.92 2.32
N PHE A 84 1.15 -14.21 1.18
CA PHE A 84 1.91 -14.64 0.01
C PHE A 84 3.43 -14.74 0.28
N TYR A 85 4.00 -13.77 1.01
CA TYR A 85 5.44 -13.73 1.31
C TYR A 85 5.76 -14.20 2.73
N PHE A 86 4.88 -13.91 3.67
CA PHE A 86 5.11 -14.02 5.12
C PHE A 86 3.98 -14.77 5.82
N LYS A 87 3.48 -15.87 5.25
CA LYS A 87 2.40 -16.67 5.85
C LYS A 87 2.66 -17.01 7.31
N LYS A 88 3.82 -17.60 7.61
CA LYS A 88 4.17 -18.03 8.97
C LYS A 88 4.13 -16.87 9.95
N GLU A 89 4.73 -15.74 9.59
CA GLU A 89 4.82 -14.55 10.43
C GLU A 89 3.47 -13.84 10.58
N THR A 90 2.69 -13.77 9.50
CA THR A 90 1.31 -13.27 9.50
C THR A 90 0.42 -14.14 10.39
N ASP A 91 0.52 -15.47 10.29
CA ASP A 91 -0.21 -16.42 11.14
C ASP A 91 0.17 -16.30 12.63
N ILE A 92 1.43 -15.98 12.94
CA ILE A 92 1.85 -15.69 14.33
C ILE A 92 1.15 -14.43 14.83
N ILE A 93 1.18 -13.33 14.07
CA ILE A 93 0.53 -12.06 14.45
C ILE A 93 -1.00 -12.23 14.59
N ARG A 94 -1.61 -12.99 13.67
CA ARG A 94 -3.03 -13.35 13.69
C ARG A 94 -3.41 -14.08 14.98
N LYS A 95 -2.51 -14.91 15.52
CA LYS A 95 -2.69 -15.66 16.77
C LYS A 95 -2.38 -14.85 18.03
N THR A 96 -1.66 -13.72 17.96
CA THR A 96 -1.27 -12.98 19.18
C THR A 96 -2.42 -12.22 19.84
N GLY A 97 -3.63 -12.25 19.27
CA GLY A 97 -4.90 -12.05 19.99
C GLY A 97 -5.27 -10.60 20.36
N ASN A 98 -6.56 -10.29 20.23
CA ASN A 98 -7.28 -9.04 20.57
C ASN A 98 -7.21 -7.87 19.58
N LYS A 99 -6.44 -7.95 18.51
CA LYS A 99 -6.40 -6.87 17.50
C LYS A 99 -7.01 -7.29 16.18
N ILE A 100 -7.88 -6.44 15.63
CA ILE A 100 -8.36 -6.61 14.25
C ILE A 100 -7.18 -6.30 13.32
N LEU A 101 -6.79 -7.33 12.57
CA LEU A 101 -5.66 -7.26 11.66
C LEU A 101 -6.13 -6.77 10.29
N GLY A 102 -5.30 -5.99 9.64
CA GLY A 102 -5.44 -5.66 8.23
C GLY A 102 -4.09 -5.50 7.56
N SER A 103 -4.13 -5.30 6.26
CA SER A 103 -2.92 -5.08 5.48
C SER A 103 -3.15 -4.00 4.44
N SER A 104 -2.21 -3.07 4.34
CA SER A 104 -2.22 -2.07 3.27
C SER A 104 -1.22 -2.46 2.19
N TRP A 105 -1.67 -2.36 0.95
CA TRP A 105 -0.94 -2.82 -0.22
C TRP A 105 -1.25 -1.98 -1.44
N ARG A 106 -0.41 -2.09 -2.46
CA ARG A 106 -0.62 -1.45 -3.77
C ARG A 106 -0.59 0.08 -3.70
N ILE A 107 0.31 0.65 -2.90
CA ILE A 107 0.55 2.09 -2.98
C ILE A 107 1.33 2.42 -4.26
N ALA A 108 0.72 3.22 -5.14
CA ALA A 108 1.34 3.65 -6.39
C ALA A 108 0.84 5.05 -6.78
N THR A 109 1.67 5.80 -7.51
CA THR A 109 1.34 7.12 -8.05
C THR A 109 1.87 7.25 -9.47
N ALA A 110 1.18 8.05 -10.27
CA ALA A 110 1.53 8.27 -11.68
C ALA A 110 2.92 8.90 -11.77
N PRO A 111 3.72 8.58 -12.82
CA PRO A 111 5.05 9.13 -12.99
C PRO A 111 5.11 10.66 -12.85
N THR A 112 4.12 11.37 -13.41
CA THR A 112 3.98 12.83 -13.34
C THR A 112 3.73 13.37 -11.93
N CYS A 113 3.22 12.53 -11.02
CA CYS A 113 2.80 12.91 -9.67
C CYS A 113 3.76 12.43 -8.58
N ARG A 114 4.85 11.72 -8.89
CA ARG A 114 5.72 11.12 -7.84
C ARG A 114 6.50 12.12 -7.00
N LYS A 115 6.79 13.29 -7.55
CA LYS A 115 7.39 14.41 -6.79
C LYS A 115 6.37 15.11 -5.90
N ASN A 116 5.08 14.83 -6.09
CA ASN A 116 4.02 15.33 -5.23
C ASN A 116 3.92 14.46 -3.97
N PHE A 117 4.83 14.70 -3.02
CA PHE A 117 4.85 13.99 -1.75
C PHE A 117 3.55 14.15 -0.96
N ARG A 118 2.82 15.25 -1.17
CA ARG A 118 1.51 15.48 -0.56
C ARG A 118 0.47 14.44 -1.01
N LEU A 119 0.41 14.11 -2.30
CA LEU A 119 -0.48 13.06 -2.82
C LEU A 119 -0.21 11.70 -2.14
N PHE A 120 1.06 11.32 -2.02
CA PHE A 120 1.44 10.08 -1.34
C PHE A 120 0.95 10.07 0.12
N LEU A 121 1.18 11.17 0.84
CA LEU A 121 0.76 11.29 2.23
C LEU A 121 -0.76 11.28 2.37
N ASP A 122 -1.49 11.96 1.49
CA ASP A 122 -2.95 12.00 1.51
C ASP A 122 -3.55 10.62 1.20
N LEU A 123 -2.93 9.83 0.31
CA LEU A 123 -3.32 8.43 0.10
C LEU A 123 -3.11 7.58 1.36
N ILE A 124 -1.96 7.71 2.02
CA ILE A 124 -1.68 7.01 3.28
C ILE A 124 -2.70 7.40 4.35
N GLU A 125 -2.97 8.70 4.54
CA GLU A 125 -3.94 9.18 5.51
C GLU A 125 -5.34 8.61 5.26
N ASN A 126 -5.82 8.66 4.01
CA ASN A 126 -7.12 8.09 3.64
C ASN A 126 -7.16 6.57 3.80
N THR A 127 -6.02 5.89 3.64
CA THR A 127 -5.91 4.45 3.91
C THR A 127 -6.13 4.13 5.38
N PHE A 128 -5.51 4.89 6.29
CA PHE A 128 -5.73 4.72 7.72
C PHE A 128 -7.15 5.14 8.15
N LYS A 129 -7.74 6.16 7.52
CA LYS A 129 -9.17 6.48 7.74
C LYS A 129 -10.07 5.32 7.35
N ALA A 130 -9.87 4.74 6.16
CA ALA A 130 -10.60 3.54 5.72
C ALA A 130 -10.35 2.33 6.63
N GLY A 131 -9.14 2.17 7.14
CA GLY A 131 -8.81 1.12 8.11
C GLY A 131 -9.53 1.30 9.45
N LYS A 132 -9.60 2.54 9.94
CA LYS A 132 -10.32 2.90 11.17
C LYS A 132 -11.82 2.65 11.05
N GLU A 133 -12.43 2.94 9.90
CA GLU A 133 -13.85 2.60 9.62
C GLU A 133 -14.12 1.09 9.74
N LYS A 134 -13.10 0.26 9.49
CA LYS A 134 -13.15 -1.20 9.62
C LYS A 134 -12.63 -1.70 10.98
N ASN A 135 -12.36 -0.79 11.91
CA ASN A 135 -11.74 -1.07 13.22
C ASN A 135 -10.41 -1.82 13.12
N ILE A 136 -9.66 -1.70 12.02
CA ILE A 136 -8.32 -2.31 11.92
C ILE A 136 -7.43 -1.63 12.97
N GLU A 137 -6.87 -2.42 13.87
CA GLU A 137 -6.01 -1.94 14.96
C GLU A 137 -4.54 -2.15 14.63
N THR A 138 -4.20 -3.27 13.96
CA THR A 138 -2.85 -3.57 13.48
C THR A 138 -2.85 -3.64 11.97
N CYS A 139 -1.95 -2.88 11.33
CA CYS A 139 -1.78 -2.89 9.88
C CYS A 139 -0.43 -3.48 9.50
N LEU A 140 -0.46 -4.45 8.57
CA LEU A 140 0.74 -5.05 7.98
C LEU A 140 1.04 -4.47 6.60
N PHE A 141 2.32 -4.47 6.26
CA PHE A 141 2.82 -3.98 4.98
C PHE A 141 3.95 -4.87 4.49
N VAL A 142 4.03 -5.06 3.17
CA VAL A 142 5.20 -5.64 2.52
C VAL A 142 5.87 -4.60 1.64
N PHE A 143 7.15 -4.34 1.90
CA PHE A 143 7.95 -3.39 1.12
C PHE A 143 9.29 -4.00 0.72
N ALA A 144 9.86 -3.53 -0.38
CA ALA A 144 11.26 -3.83 -0.68
C ALA A 144 12.17 -3.20 0.40
N LYS A 145 13.17 -3.96 0.87
CA LYS A 145 14.09 -3.60 1.96
C LYS A 145 14.70 -2.21 1.81
N LYS A 146 15.04 -1.79 0.59
CA LYS A 146 15.58 -0.44 0.31
C LYS A 146 14.66 0.71 0.72
N HIS A 147 13.36 0.46 0.88
CA HIS A 147 12.37 1.47 1.32
C HIS A 147 11.98 1.35 2.79
N GLU A 148 12.51 0.36 3.51
CA GLU A 148 12.15 0.07 4.90
C GLU A 148 12.25 1.29 5.81
N ASN A 149 13.42 1.95 5.87
CA ASN A 149 13.65 3.07 6.77
C ASN A 149 12.70 4.25 6.50
N PHE A 150 12.34 4.46 5.24
CA PHE A 150 11.37 5.48 4.86
C PHE A 150 9.98 5.14 5.43
N TYR A 151 9.51 3.90 5.22
CA TYR A 151 8.19 3.47 5.68
C TYR A 151 8.10 3.32 7.19
N LYS A 152 9.10 2.73 7.86
CA LYS A 152 9.17 2.69 9.33
C LYS A 152 9.01 4.08 9.93
N ARG A 153 9.74 5.04 9.38
CA ARG A 153 9.70 6.43 9.83
C ARG A 153 8.35 7.09 9.57
N ILE A 154 7.67 6.81 8.45
CA ILE A 154 6.38 7.44 8.12
C ILE A 154 5.22 6.80 8.87
N LEU A 155 5.26 5.48 9.05
CA LEU A 155 4.17 4.69 9.59
C LEU A 155 4.31 4.42 11.09
N ASP A 156 5.42 4.82 11.72
CA ASP A 156 5.77 4.40 13.08
C ASP A 156 5.73 2.86 13.21
N ALA A 157 6.34 2.20 12.23
CA ALA A 157 6.26 0.75 12.05
C ALA A 157 7.55 0.05 12.51
N GLU A 158 7.40 -1.20 12.95
CA GLU A 158 8.49 -2.11 13.27
C GLU A 158 8.68 -3.16 12.17
N THR A 159 9.91 -3.67 12.05
CA THR A 159 10.23 -4.77 11.15
C THR A 159 9.97 -6.09 11.87
N VAL A 160 9.10 -6.93 11.31
CA VAL A 160 8.79 -8.25 11.87
C VAL A 160 9.70 -9.32 11.29
N ALA A 161 9.90 -9.28 9.97
CA ALA A 161 10.65 -10.29 9.25
C ALA A 161 11.16 -9.77 7.91
N GLU A 162 12.15 -10.48 7.36
CA GLU A 162 12.75 -10.18 6.08
C GLU A 162 12.92 -11.48 5.29
N LYS A 163 12.61 -11.45 4.00
CA LYS A 163 12.78 -12.60 3.10
C LYS A 163 13.34 -12.16 1.77
N LYS A 164 14.33 -12.90 1.29
CA LYS A 164 14.90 -12.72 -0.03
C LYS A 164 14.08 -13.51 -1.05
N HIS A 165 13.66 -12.85 -2.12
CA HIS A 165 12.90 -13.44 -3.22
C HIS A 165 13.70 -13.32 -4.52
N THR A 166 13.82 -14.45 -5.21
CA THR A 166 14.55 -14.59 -6.48
C THR A 166 13.67 -15.06 -7.62
N ASP A 167 12.39 -15.33 -7.34
CA ASP A 167 11.44 -15.81 -8.34
C ASP A 167 11.08 -14.69 -9.32
N TYR A 168 11.01 -15.02 -10.60
CA TYR A 168 10.51 -14.11 -11.64
C TYR A 168 9.06 -13.67 -11.28
N PRO A 169 8.71 -12.37 -11.41
CA PRO A 169 9.45 -11.30 -12.10
C PRO A 169 10.40 -10.49 -11.21
N TYR A 170 10.63 -10.91 -9.97
CA TYR A 170 11.46 -10.16 -9.04
C TYR A 170 12.95 -10.40 -9.28
N ASN A 171 13.70 -9.33 -9.54
CA ASN A 171 15.14 -9.41 -9.72
C ASN A 171 15.86 -9.33 -8.37
N ASN A 172 15.99 -10.46 -7.67
CA ASN A 172 16.81 -10.59 -6.45
C ASN A 172 16.44 -9.54 -5.37
N VAL A 173 15.16 -9.48 -5.01
CA VAL A 173 14.60 -8.47 -4.10
C VAL A 173 14.46 -9.04 -2.70
N THR A 174 14.95 -8.32 -1.69
CA THR A 174 14.58 -8.60 -0.29
C THR A 174 13.33 -7.82 0.06
N PHE A 175 12.27 -8.51 0.47
CA PHE A 175 11.08 -7.92 1.05
C PHE A 175 11.16 -7.92 2.58
N VAL A 176 10.53 -6.92 3.19
CA VAL A 176 10.34 -6.82 4.64
C VAL A 176 8.87 -6.79 4.96
N LEU A 177 8.48 -7.52 6.01
CA LEU A 177 7.18 -7.41 6.64
C LEU A 177 7.27 -6.33 7.72
N LEU A 178 6.54 -5.25 7.55
CA LEU A 178 6.36 -4.22 8.57
C LEU A 178 5.02 -4.37 9.27
N LYS A 179 5.01 -4.03 10.55
CA LYS A 179 3.81 -3.98 11.40
C LYS A 179 3.68 -2.61 12.03
N ALA A 180 2.49 -2.04 11.99
CA ALA A 180 2.19 -0.77 12.61
C ALA A 180 0.91 -0.87 13.45
N ASP A 181 0.89 -0.15 14.56
CA ASP A 181 -0.33 0.11 15.32
C ASP A 181 -1.04 1.33 14.71
N THR A 182 -2.28 1.14 14.27
CA THR A 182 -3.00 2.15 13.48
C THR A 182 -3.28 3.44 14.26
N GLU A 183 -3.48 3.36 15.57
CA GLU A 183 -3.69 4.53 16.42
C GLU A 183 -2.41 5.35 16.52
N ASN A 184 -1.29 4.69 16.79
CA ASN A 184 0.03 5.33 16.85
C ASN A 184 0.39 5.95 15.49
N THR A 185 0.18 5.21 14.39
CA THR A 185 0.43 5.75 13.05
C THR A 185 -0.45 6.97 12.76
N GLY A 186 -1.74 6.94 13.11
CA GLY A 186 -2.65 8.07 12.92
C GLY A 186 -2.21 9.33 13.67
N LYS A 187 -1.79 9.18 14.94
CA LYS A 187 -1.22 10.27 15.75
C LYS A 187 0.08 10.80 15.12
N HIS A 188 0.95 9.92 14.66
CA HIS A 188 2.23 10.27 14.07
C HIS A 188 2.09 11.01 12.74
N LEU A 189 1.22 10.54 11.86
CA LEU A 189 0.88 11.21 10.60
C LEU A 189 0.31 12.61 10.88
N SER A 190 -0.66 12.72 11.80
CA SER A 190 -1.28 14.00 12.16
C SER A 190 -0.25 15.03 12.63
N LYS A 191 0.70 14.64 13.51
CA LYS A 191 1.79 15.51 13.95
C LYS A 191 2.68 16.00 12.80
N ARG A 192 2.91 15.17 11.78
CA ARG A 192 3.72 15.54 10.62
C ARG A 192 2.99 16.50 9.69
N PHE A 193 1.68 16.35 9.54
CA PHE A 193 0.87 17.25 8.73
C PHE A 193 0.69 18.62 9.38
N THR A 194 0.52 18.68 10.71
CA THR A 194 0.37 19.96 11.41
C THR A 194 1.71 20.65 11.66
N GLY A 195 2.80 19.89 11.85
CA GLY A 195 4.12 20.43 12.17
C GLY A 195 4.97 20.88 10.98
N ARG A 196 4.60 20.54 9.74
CA ARG A 196 5.32 20.97 8.53
C ARG A 196 4.41 21.77 7.61
N ARG A 197 4.57 23.10 7.63
CA ARG A 197 4.38 23.88 6.38
C ARG A 197 5.38 23.30 5.39
N PHE A 198 4.88 22.52 4.43
CA PHE A 198 5.65 22.16 3.25
C PHE A 198 5.86 23.46 2.46
N LEU A 199 6.91 24.20 2.85
CA LEU A 199 7.52 25.28 2.07
C LEU A 199 8.37 24.66 0.96
#